data_AF-A0A4S2AK48-F1
#
_entry.id   AF-A0A4S2AK48-F1
#
_cell.length_a   1.000
_cell.length_b   1.000
_cell.length_c   1.000
_cell.angle_alpha   90.00
_cell.angle_beta   90.00
_cell.angle_gamma   90.00
#
_symmetry.space_group_name_H-M   'P 1'
#
loop_
_entity.id
_entity.type
_entity.pdbx_description
1 polymer ?
#
loop_
_entity_poly.entity_id
_entity_poly.type
_entity_poly.pdbx_seq_one_letter_code
_entity_poly.pdbx_strand_id
1 'polypeptide(L)'
;MAEKIFRKPKAVLIFNRRKTLALMAASVNEAAKISGLKPGNISKACVGTLISNGMYYFRYIGSDVEIELSDIGSLKLEEYDKLCGIERQTYPTMAMNRKKWKYNKNNRTYESKSL
;
A
#
# COMPACT_ATOMS: atom_id res chain seq x y z
N MET A 1 -17.70 25.02 9.82
CA MET A 1 -16.64 24.05 10.22
C MET A 1 -16.95 22.74 9.51
N ALA A 2 -16.01 22.16 8.77
CA ALA A 2 -16.23 20.84 8.18
C ALA A 2 -16.25 19.80 9.32
N GLU A 3 -17.34 19.06 9.45
CA GLU A 3 -17.41 17.93 10.37
C GLU A 3 -16.28 16.94 10.05
N LYS A 4 -15.49 16.60 11.07
CA LYS A 4 -14.50 15.54 10.94
C LYS A 4 -15.25 14.21 10.97
N ILE A 5 -15.56 13.69 9.79
CA ILE A 5 -16.10 12.33 9.63
C ILE A 5 -15.07 11.34 10.20
N PHE A 6 -15.40 10.75 11.35
CA PHE A 6 -14.58 9.70 11.94
C PHE A 6 -14.72 8.43 11.10
N ARG A 7 -13.64 8.03 10.43
CA ARG A 7 -13.60 6.78 9.66
C ARG A 7 -13.02 5.69 10.55
N LYS A 8 -13.67 4.52 10.56
CA LYS A 8 -13.17 3.33 11.26
C LYS A 8 -11.73 3.04 10.81
N PRO A 9 -10.78 2.77 11.72
CA PRO A 9 -9.41 2.44 11.35
C PRO A 9 -9.40 1.19 10.49
N LYS A 10 -8.69 1.26 9.34
CA LYS A 10 -8.51 0.14 8.42
C LYS A 10 -7.09 -0.38 8.53
N ALA A 11 -6.96 -1.69 8.77
CA ALA A 11 -5.67 -2.35 8.90
C ALA A 11 -4.86 -2.28 7.59
N VAL A 12 -3.54 -2.29 7.74
CA VAL A 12 -2.57 -2.05 6.66
C VAL A 12 -1.56 -3.19 6.62
N LEU A 13 -1.38 -3.76 5.43
CA LEU A 13 -0.29 -4.67 5.10
C LEU A 13 0.91 -3.86 4.62
N ILE A 14 2.10 -4.22 5.09
CA ILE A 14 3.36 -3.55 4.78
C ILE A 14 4.29 -4.57 4.12
N PHE A 15 4.53 -4.39 2.82
CA PHE A 15 5.44 -5.22 2.05
C PHE A 15 6.80 -4.52 1.91
N ASN A 16 7.88 -5.27 2.09
CA ASN A 16 9.24 -4.73 1.97
C ASN A 16 9.66 -4.53 0.50
N ARG A 17 10.89 -4.05 0.28
CA ARG A 17 11.49 -3.88 -1.06
C ARG A 17 11.61 -5.17 -1.90
N ARG A 18 11.54 -6.36 -1.27
CA ARG A 18 11.44 -7.67 -1.93
C ARG A 18 10.00 -8.06 -2.28
N LYS A 19 9.05 -7.13 -2.10
CA LYS A 19 7.63 -7.32 -2.37
C LYS A 19 7.03 -8.49 -1.60
N THR A 20 7.51 -8.71 -0.39
CA THR A 20 7.03 -9.78 0.50
C THR A 20 6.43 -9.14 1.75
N LEU A 21 5.30 -9.68 2.22
CA LEU A 21 4.63 -9.19 3.42
C LEU A 21 5.60 -9.27 4.60
N ALA A 22 5.85 -8.14 5.26
CA ALA A 22 6.81 -8.06 6.35
C ALA A 22 6.13 -7.74 7.68
N LEU A 23 5.10 -6.89 7.65
CA LEU A 23 4.41 -6.42 8.84
C LEU A 23 2.92 -6.19 8.55
N MET A 24 2.12 -6.27 9.60
CA MET A 24 0.73 -5.84 9.62
C MET A 24 0.55 -4.78 10.70
N ALA A 25 -0.21 -3.74 10.41
CA ALA A 25 -0.53 -2.67 11.36
C ALA A 25 -2.03 -2.49 11.45
N ALA A 26 -2.55 -2.26 12.67
CA ALA A 26 -3.97 -2.05 12.91
C ALA A 26 -4.54 -0.81 12.20
N SER A 27 -3.69 0.15 11.84
CA SER A 27 -4.09 1.35 11.11
C SER A 27 -2.92 2.02 10.39
N VAL A 28 -3.23 2.99 9.53
CA VAL A 28 -2.24 3.90 8.92
C VAL A 28 -1.42 4.66 9.98
N ASN A 29 -2.03 5.02 11.10
CA ASN A 29 -1.34 5.75 12.16
C ASN A 29 -0.34 4.86 12.91
N GLU A 30 -0.69 3.60 13.17
CA GLU A 30 0.26 2.63 13.74
C GLU A 30 1.38 2.32 12.76
N ALA A 31 1.05 2.13 11.48
CA ALA A 31 2.06 1.96 10.43
C ALA A 31 3.03 3.17 10.37
N ALA A 32 2.50 4.40 10.52
CA ALA A 32 3.31 5.62 10.55
C ALA A 32 4.25 5.67 11.76
N LYS A 33 3.77 5.32 12.96
CA LYS A 33 4.60 5.26 14.17
C LYS A 33 5.76 4.27 14.02
N ILE A 34 5.47 3.06 13.54
CA ILE A 34 6.47 1.99 13.39
C ILE A 34 7.49 2.31 12.28
N SER A 35 7.04 2.92 11.18
CA SER A 35 7.91 3.21 10.03
C SER A 35 8.60 4.58 10.07
N GLY A 36 8.19 5.48 10.97
CA GLY A 36 8.66 6.87 11.00
C GLY A 36 8.19 7.71 9.79
N LEU A 37 7.15 7.26 9.08
CA LEU A 37 6.67 7.90 7.84
C LEU A 37 5.40 8.73 8.08
N LYS A 38 5.16 9.71 7.20
CA LYS A 38 3.95 10.54 7.27
C LYS A 38 2.68 9.72 6.94
N PRO A 39 1.64 9.72 7.80
CA PRO A 39 0.39 8.99 7.58
C PRO A 39 -0.26 9.28 6.22
N GLY A 40 -0.26 10.55 5.79
CA GLY A 40 -0.84 10.95 4.51
C GLY A 40 -0.20 10.27 3.29
N ASN A 41 1.12 10.02 3.32
CA ASN A 41 1.81 9.32 2.24
C ASN A 41 1.55 7.81 2.28
N ILE A 42 1.44 7.23 3.48
CA ILE A 42 1.04 5.82 3.63
C ILE A 42 -0.37 5.63 3.07
N SER A 43 -1.33 6.47 3.43
CA SER A 43 -2.70 6.40 2.90
C SER A 43 -2.73 6.52 1.38
N LYS A 44 -1.97 7.46 0.80
CA LYS A 44 -1.83 7.59 -0.67
C LYS A 44 -1.22 6.33 -1.30
N ALA A 45 -0.30 5.66 -0.62
CA ALA A 45 0.27 4.39 -1.09
C ALA A 45 -0.73 3.23 -1.00
N CYS A 46 -1.53 3.16 0.07
CA CYS A 46 -2.58 2.15 0.22
C CYS A 46 -3.65 2.25 -0.88
N VAL A 47 -4.02 3.48 -1.29
CA VAL A 47 -4.99 3.74 -2.36
C VAL A 47 -4.37 3.58 -3.76
N GLY A 48 -3.05 3.66 -3.88
CA GLY A 48 -2.32 3.49 -5.15
C GLY A 48 -1.93 4.80 -5.84
N THR A 49 -2.22 5.96 -5.25
CA THR A 49 -1.73 7.27 -5.73
C THR A 49 -0.21 7.37 -5.64
N LEU A 50 0.37 6.76 -4.61
CA LEU A 50 1.81 6.54 -4.50
C LEU A 50 2.12 5.06 -4.70
N ILE A 51 3.24 4.77 -5.36
CA ILE A 51 3.67 3.39 -5.61
C ILE A 51 4.20 2.77 -4.32
N SER A 52 4.96 3.55 -3.56
CA SER A 52 5.62 3.14 -2.32
C SER A 52 5.88 4.36 -1.43
N ASN A 53 6.29 4.13 -0.18
CA ASN A 53 6.83 5.15 0.70
C ASN A 53 7.88 4.54 1.64
N GLY A 54 9.01 5.21 1.87
CA GLY A 54 10.06 4.72 2.78
C GLY A 54 10.56 3.29 2.51
N MET A 55 10.72 2.89 1.25
CA MET A 55 11.10 1.52 0.82
C MET A 55 10.08 0.41 1.13
N TYR A 56 8.84 0.78 1.45
CA TYR A 56 7.73 -0.15 1.65
C TYR A 56 6.59 0.10 0.67
N TYR A 57 5.88 -0.97 0.33
CA TYR A 57 4.58 -0.91 -0.32
C TYR A 57 3.50 -1.10 0.74
N PHE A 58 2.44 -0.30 0.65
CA PHE A 58 1.33 -0.35 1.59
C PHE A 58 0.05 -0.79 0.89
N ARG A 59 -0.73 -1.64 1.54
CA ARG A 59 -2.06 -2.07 1.09
C ARG A 59 -3.02 -2.03 2.26
N TYR A 60 -4.25 -1.59 2.02
CA TYR A 60 -5.32 -1.88 2.99
C TYR A 60 -5.68 -3.36 2.88
N ILE A 61 -6.01 -3.98 4.01
CA ILE A 61 -6.62 -5.31 4.01
C ILE A 61 -7.99 -5.21 3.28
N GLY A 62 -8.19 -6.08 2.28
CA GLY A 62 -9.46 -6.23 1.58
C GLY A 62 -10.52 -6.82 2.51
N SER A 63 -11.80 -6.52 2.30
CA SER A 63 -12.87 -7.10 3.12
C SER A 63 -12.99 -8.61 2.94
N ASP A 64 -12.63 -9.11 1.76
CA ASP A 64 -12.87 -10.49 1.32
C ASP A 64 -11.56 -11.30 1.27
N VAL A 65 -10.49 -10.76 1.86
CA VAL A 65 -9.17 -11.41 1.91
C VAL A 65 -8.78 -11.60 3.36
N GLU A 66 -8.66 -12.86 3.77
CA GLU A 66 -8.08 -13.22 5.05
C GLU A 66 -6.56 -13.31 4.93
N ILE A 67 -5.87 -12.85 5.97
CA ILE A 67 -4.40 -12.88 6.06
C ILE A 67 -4.05 -13.60 7.35
N GLU A 68 -3.27 -14.66 7.22
CA GLU A 68 -2.79 -15.47 8.33
C GLU A 68 -1.40 -15.00 8.80
N LEU A 69 -0.99 -15.44 10.00
CA LEU A 69 0.36 -15.15 10.49
C LEU A 69 1.45 -15.85 9.65
N SER A 70 1.11 -16.97 9.02
CA SER A 70 1.96 -17.73 8.10
C SER A 70 2.29 -16.97 6.81
N ASP A 71 1.47 -15.98 6.43
CA ASP A 71 1.68 -15.12 5.27
C ASP A 71 2.82 -14.12 5.47
N ILE A 72 3.15 -13.81 6.73
CA ILE A 72 4.25 -12.92 7.07
C ILE A 72 5.56 -13.59 6.68
N GLY A 73 6.27 -12.99 5.71
CA GLY A 73 7.51 -13.50 5.15
C GLY A 73 7.34 -14.38 3.91
N SER A 74 6.11 -14.74 3.52
CA SER A 74 5.83 -15.62 2.37
C SER A 74 5.01 -14.93 1.29
N LEU A 75 3.89 -14.29 1.65
CA LEU A 75 2.93 -13.68 0.72
C LEU A 75 3.58 -12.58 -0.14
N LYS A 76 3.43 -12.67 -1.46
CA LYS A 76 3.94 -11.65 -2.40
C LYS A 76 2.93 -10.54 -2.62
N LEU A 77 3.45 -9.33 -2.87
CA LEU A 77 2.64 -8.15 -3.17
C LEU A 77 1.77 -8.38 -4.42
N GLU A 78 2.35 -8.97 -5.46
CA GLU A 78 1.63 -9.27 -6.70
C GLU A 78 0.53 -10.33 -6.51
N GLU A 79 0.74 -11.31 -5.64
CA GLU A 79 -0.27 -12.31 -5.30
C GLU A 79 -1.42 -11.66 -4.55
N TYR A 80 -1.13 -10.82 -3.56
CA TYR A 80 -2.15 -10.07 -2.83
C TYR A 80 -2.93 -9.12 -3.76
N ASP A 81 -2.24 -8.39 -4.63
CA ASP A 81 -2.89 -7.49 -5.60
C ASP A 81 -3.83 -8.27 -6.55
N LYS A 82 -3.44 -9.48 -6.99
CA LYS A 82 -4.30 -10.40 -7.76
C LYS A 82 -5.51 -10.89 -6.96
N LEU A 83 -5.35 -11.26 -5.68
CA LEU A 83 -6.46 -11.65 -4.81
C LEU A 83 -7.50 -10.53 -4.67
N CYS A 84 -7.03 -9.28 -4.63
CA CYS A 84 -7.91 -8.12 -4.62
C CYS A 84 -8.50 -7.76 -6.00
N GLY A 85 -8.07 -8.43 -7.08
CA GLY A 85 -8.47 -8.10 -8.45
C GLY A 85 -7.98 -6.74 -8.95
N ILE A 86 -6.86 -6.24 -8.43
CA ILE A 86 -6.32 -4.91 -8.76
C ILE A 86 -4.95 -5.06 -9.42
N GLU A 87 -4.74 -4.33 -10.52
CA GLU A 87 -3.40 -4.14 -11.08
C GLU A 87 -2.79 -2.83 -10.58
N ARG A 88 -1.60 -2.91 -9.98
CA ARG A 88 -0.88 -1.75 -9.47
C ARG A 88 0.55 -1.72 -9.99
N GLN A 89 1.01 -0.51 -10.28
CA GLN A 89 2.41 -0.31 -10.64
C GLN A 89 3.31 -0.60 -9.43
N THR A 90 4.40 -1.32 -9.66
CA THR A 90 5.45 -1.59 -8.65
C THR A 90 6.83 -1.26 -9.22
N TYR A 91 7.84 -1.10 -8.36
CA TYR A 91 9.20 -0.97 -8.87
C TYR A 91 9.70 -2.32 -9.41
N PRO A 92 10.40 -2.33 -10.54
CA PRO A 92 10.92 -3.57 -11.12
C PRO A 92 12.09 -4.15 -10.33
N THR A 93 12.78 -3.33 -9.53
CA THR A 93 13.96 -3.74 -8.78
C THR A 93 13.83 -3.39 -7.30
N MET A 94 14.57 -4.11 -6.46
CA MET A 94 14.64 -3.89 -5.01
C MET A 94 15.26 -2.54 -4.63
N ALA A 95 15.92 -1.85 -5.57
CA ALA A 95 16.47 -0.53 -5.34
C ALA A 95 15.40 0.58 -5.27
N MET A 96 14.16 0.28 -5.71
CA MET A 96 13.00 1.18 -5.64
C MET A 96 13.27 2.60 -6.15
N ASN A 97 14.08 2.71 -7.20
CA ASN A 97 14.44 3.97 -7.83
C ASN A 97 13.81 4.10 -9.22
N ARG A 98 13.71 5.36 -9.67
CA ARG A 98 13.12 5.73 -10.96
C ARG A 98 14.18 5.95 -12.05
N LYS A 99 15.43 5.49 -11.88
CA LYS A 99 16.55 5.81 -12.80
C LYS A 99 16.28 5.40 -14.26
N LYS A 100 15.43 4.40 -14.51
CA LYS A 100 15.03 3.94 -15.86
C LYS A 100 13.58 4.26 -16.22
N TRP A 101 12.88 5.07 -15.43
CA TRP A 101 11.47 5.35 -15.64
C TRP A 101 11.28 6.59 -16.50
N LYS A 102 10.63 6.43 -17.65
CA LYS A 102 10.15 7.55 -18.46
C LYS A 102 8.88 8.10 -17.83
N TYR A 103 8.84 9.40 -17.58
CA TYR A 103 7.64 10.05 -17.05
C TYR A 103 6.55 10.07 -18.11
N ASN A 104 5.45 9.34 -17.89
CA ASN A 104 4.28 9.40 -18.75
C ASN A 104 3.27 10.40 -18.17
N LYS A 105 3.09 11.52 -18.88
CA LYS A 105 2.28 12.67 -18.44
C LYS A 105 0.78 12.37 -18.39
N ASN A 106 0.34 11.24 -18.96
CA ASN A 106 -1.07 10.92 -19.20
C ASN A 106 -1.75 10.06 -18.11
N ASN A 107 -1.03 9.59 -17.09
CA ASN A 107 -1.57 8.66 -16.07
C ASN A 107 -2.28 9.37 -14.88
N ARG A 108 -3.13 10.36 -15.17
CA ARG A 108 -3.92 11.09 -14.16
C ARG A 108 -5.36 10.56 -14.06
N THR A 109 -5.55 9.27 -13.84
CA THR A 109 -6.89 8.76 -13.52
C THR A 109 -6.77 7.42 -12.81
N TYR A 110 -6.66 7.47 -11.49
CA TYR A 110 -7.20 6.41 -10.65
C TYR A 110 -8.40 7.02 -9.96
N GLU A 111 -9.53 7.05 -10.68
CA GLU A 111 -10.83 7.33 -10.09
C GLU A 111 -11.01 6.33 -8.95
N SER A 112 -11.13 6.87 -7.75
CA SER A 112 -11.69 6.16 -6.62
C SER A 112 -13.11 5.74 -7.00
N LYS A 113 -13.26 4.52 -7.54
CA LYS A 113 -14.53 3.80 -7.48
C LYS A 113 -14.79 3.56 -5.99
N SER A 114 -15.52 4.50 -5.42
CA SER A 114 -16.16 4.41 -4.12
C SER A 114 -17.04 3.16 -4.07
N LEU A 115 -16.68 2.25 -3.17
CA LEU A 115 -17.62 1.37 -2.48
C LEU A 115 -18.05 2.06 -1.19
#